data_AF-A0A6L6T748-F1
#
_entry.id   AF-A0A6L6T748-F1
#
_cell.length_a   1.000
_cell.length_b   1.000
_cell.length_c   1.000
_cell.angle_alpha   90.00
_cell.angle_beta   90.00
_cell.angle_gamma   90.00
#
_symmetry.space_group_name_H-M   'P 1'
#
loop_
_entity.id
_entity.type
_entity.pdbx_description
1 polymer ?
#
loop_
_entity_poly.entity_id
_entity_poly.type
_entity_poly.pdbx_seq_one_letter_code
_entity_poly.pdbx_strand_id
1 'polypeptide(L)'
;MNEAIASWFDGCQTADQVRQIITRRPEPLESLYEIEPRLAAEVLSQALRESFIPNAFTIEFIQEMVGRAALHARALFSSEREYARGLYEAPAVDAVPVCFTGLAGVGKSQTIAALRKVLPGPVDLSCDHFQGELPLRSHWYASARGTTNAKALLREFVELPLSRLTVAELLSECRRRANRDGVSLVILDEMQYIQKGLGAAKVTDILLNMAGIGPPMVYVCNYSLGHKLFERNNEDQQRLLTDPRIMLPDEPGSSDWKAFIDECVRVGNGAIRGNQGELAREIYRCTFGIKRLAVELLKQAYIECRSAGRHAASLQDIGHAYRSAAYTSSAKQVEHLQKLALGGRVSKQHPDLRCPFDLPAAFTSNVVKFARAERQDRVTQKVFDSSLTASERSVKKQLDASANALQKPTARPRRTPVEELSEEEQAKAFFALMEDDKDPKPK
;
A
#
# COMPACT_ATOMS: atom_id res chain seq x y z
N MET A 1 35.28 -22.79 -7.17
CA MET A 1 33.95 -22.13 -7.32
C MET A 1 34.07 -20.91 -8.25
N ASN A 2 33.11 -20.74 -9.16
CA ASN A 2 33.17 -19.77 -10.27
C ASN A 2 33.14 -18.30 -9.78
N GLU A 3 33.86 -17.41 -10.47
CA GLU A 3 33.95 -15.96 -10.21
C GLU A 3 32.56 -15.29 -10.21
N ALA A 4 31.65 -15.77 -11.07
CA ALA A 4 30.27 -15.30 -11.14
C ALA A 4 29.48 -15.42 -9.82
N ILE A 5 29.83 -16.39 -8.96
CA ILE A 5 29.18 -16.60 -7.66
C ILE A 5 29.73 -15.62 -6.63
N ALA A 6 31.04 -15.36 -6.67
CA ALA A 6 31.68 -14.38 -5.79
C ALA A 6 31.11 -12.98 -6.00
N SER A 7 30.78 -12.62 -7.25
CA SER A 7 30.20 -11.33 -7.62
C SER A 7 28.67 -11.30 -7.71
N TRP A 8 27.96 -12.38 -7.33
CA TRP A 8 26.52 -12.53 -7.59
C TRP A 8 25.68 -11.38 -7.00
N PHE A 9 26.10 -10.82 -5.87
CA PHE A 9 25.43 -9.72 -5.17
C PHE A 9 26.12 -8.35 -5.29
N ASP A 10 27.17 -8.22 -6.12
CA ASP A 10 28.02 -7.01 -6.14
C ASP A 10 27.39 -5.81 -6.89
N GLY A 11 26.25 -5.99 -7.57
CA GLY A 11 25.56 -4.95 -8.34
C GLY A 11 24.41 -4.19 -7.64
N CYS A 12 24.09 -4.52 -6.38
CA CYS A 12 22.83 -4.07 -5.73
C CYS A 12 23.04 -3.34 -4.38
N GLN A 13 24.18 -2.69 -4.21
CA GLN A 13 24.62 -2.25 -2.87
C GLN A 13 24.39 -0.76 -2.59
N THR A 14 24.37 0.11 -3.60
CA THR A 14 24.23 1.56 -3.37
C THR A 14 22.76 2.01 -3.36
N ALA A 15 22.46 3.00 -2.53
CA ALA A 15 21.10 3.55 -2.40
C ALA A 15 20.57 4.12 -3.72
N ASP A 16 21.44 4.72 -4.53
CA ASP A 16 21.08 5.33 -5.81
C ASP A 16 20.75 4.27 -6.88
N GLN A 17 21.54 3.18 -6.95
CA GLN A 17 21.23 2.05 -7.83
C GLN A 17 19.90 1.40 -7.46
N VAL A 18 19.69 1.13 -6.17
CA VAL A 18 18.43 0.59 -5.66
C VAL A 18 17.26 1.51 -6.05
N ARG A 19 17.40 2.82 -5.81
CA ARG A 19 16.39 3.81 -6.18
C ARG A 19 16.10 3.79 -7.68
N GLN A 20 17.11 3.75 -8.53
CA GLN A 20 16.96 3.73 -9.98
C GLN A 20 16.22 2.47 -10.46
N ILE A 21 16.57 1.29 -9.94
CA ILE A 21 15.97 0.00 -10.32
C ILE A 21 14.48 -0.05 -9.95
N ILE A 22 14.13 0.43 -8.75
CA ILE A 22 12.78 0.22 -8.21
C ILE A 22 11.81 1.33 -8.56
N THR A 23 12.30 2.55 -8.85
CA THR A 23 11.44 3.69 -9.18
C THR A 23 10.63 3.39 -10.44
N ARG A 24 9.31 3.48 -10.33
CA ARG A 24 8.39 3.36 -11.47
C ARG A 24 7.63 4.65 -11.65
N ARG A 25 7.77 5.23 -12.83
CA ARG A 25 7.10 6.46 -13.25
C ARG A 25 6.31 6.17 -14.52
N PRO A 26 4.98 5.92 -14.43
CA PRO A 26 4.18 5.60 -15.61
C PRO A 26 4.06 6.82 -16.53
N GLU A 27 3.76 6.61 -17.81
CA GLU A 27 3.59 7.74 -18.73
C GLU A 27 2.43 8.65 -18.29
N PRO A 28 2.53 9.99 -18.51
CA PRO A 28 1.42 10.89 -18.29
C PRO A 28 0.19 10.45 -19.09
N LEU A 29 -0.98 10.52 -18.45
CA LEU A 29 -2.23 10.13 -19.11
C LEU A 29 -2.62 11.17 -20.17
N GLU A 30 -3.17 10.70 -21.28
CA GLU A 30 -3.66 11.55 -22.37
C GLU A 30 -5.19 11.48 -22.44
N SER A 31 -5.81 12.59 -22.86
CA SER A 31 -7.23 12.67 -23.23
C SER A 31 -8.25 12.09 -22.25
N LEU A 32 -7.99 12.10 -20.93
CA LEU A 32 -8.95 11.61 -19.91
C LEU A 32 -10.32 12.30 -19.98
N TYR A 33 -10.37 13.53 -20.50
CA TYR A 33 -11.61 14.29 -20.65
C TYR A 33 -12.55 13.72 -21.74
N GLU A 34 -12.02 12.94 -22.69
CA GLU A 34 -12.79 12.33 -23.80
C GLU A 34 -13.50 11.04 -23.35
N ILE A 35 -13.04 10.45 -22.26
CA ILE A 35 -13.58 9.23 -21.68
C ILE A 35 -14.72 9.59 -20.70
N GLU A 36 -15.70 8.69 -20.57
CA GLU A 36 -16.77 8.78 -19.56
C GLU A 36 -16.15 9.00 -18.16
N PRO A 37 -16.67 9.95 -17.36
CA PRO A 37 -16.05 10.37 -16.10
C PRO A 37 -15.63 9.27 -15.13
N ARG A 38 -16.49 8.25 -14.91
CA ARG A 38 -16.18 7.17 -13.96
C ARG A 38 -15.11 6.25 -14.51
N LEU A 39 -15.18 5.90 -15.80
CA LEU A 39 -14.14 5.10 -16.45
C LEU A 39 -12.80 5.84 -16.48
N ALA A 40 -12.81 7.13 -16.81
CA ALA A 40 -11.63 8.00 -16.75
C ALA A 40 -11.00 8.03 -15.35
N ALA A 41 -11.83 8.05 -14.29
CA ALA A 41 -11.36 8.00 -12.92
C ALA A 41 -10.71 6.65 -12.56
N GLU A 42 -11.20 5.53 -13.11
CA GLU A 42 -10.55 4.22 -12.94
C GLU A 42 -9.20 4.17 -13.64
N VAL A 43 -9.11 4.68 -14.88
CA VAL A 43 -7.84 4.79 -15.63
C VAL A 43 -6.84 5.63 -14.85
N LEU A 44 -7.26 6.80 -14.35
CA LEU A 44 -6.46 7.64 -13.48
C LEU A 44 -5.99 6.86 -12.25
N SER A 45 -6.90 6.21 -11.54
CA SER A 45 -6.54 5.44 -10.34
C SER A 45 -5.56 4.30 -10.64
N GLN A 46 -5.67 3.64 -11.78
CA GLN A 46 -4.77 2.56 -12.18
C GLN A 46 -3.37 3.10 -12.44
N ALA A 47 -3.23 4.15 -13.25
CA ALA A 47 -1.93 4.76 -13.53
C ALA A 47 -1.26 5.30 -12.26
N LEU A 48 -2.02 5.95 -11.36
CA LEU A 48 -1.50 6.42 -10.09
C LEU A 48 -1.03 5.27 -9.18
N ARG A 49 -1.69 4.10 -9.21
CA ARG A 49 -1.23 2.91 -8.46
C ARG A 49 0.04 2.29 -9.02
N GLU A 50 0.33 2.49 -10.30
CA GLU A 50 1.56 2.03 -10.93
C GLU A 50 2.77 2.91 -10.55
N SER A 51 2.52 4.13 -10.11
CA SER A 51 3.56 5.03 -9.63
C SER A 51 4.18 4.49 -8.35
N PHE A 52 5.50 4.29 -8.37
CA PHE A 52 6.27 3.86 -7.22
C PHE A 52 7.50 4.75 -7.05
N ILE A 53 7.37 5.72 -6.14
CA ILE A 53 8.47 6.57 -5.68
C ILE A 53 8.93 6.02 -4.33
N PRO A 54 10.15 5.45 -4.26
CA PRO A 54 10.64 4.86 -3.02
C PRO A 54 11.00 5.94 -2.01
N ASN A 55 10.53 5.76 -0.78
CA ASN A 55 10.90 6.60 0.36
C ASN A 55 12.18 6.07 1.03
N ALA A 56 12.72 6.81 1.99
CA ALA A 56 13.94 6.42 2.70
C ALA A 56 13.85 5.00 3.30
N PHE A 57 12.75 4.69 3.99
CA PHE A 57 12.52 3.37 4.58
C PHE A 57 12.59 2.24 3.56
N THR A 58 11.96 2.38 2.39
CA THR A 58 11.98 1.37 1.32
C THR A 58 13.41 1.08 0.86
N ILE A 59 14.23 2.11 0.68
CA ILE A 59 15.62 1.96 0.23
C ILE A 59 16.45 1.24 1.30
N GLU A 60 16.40 1.72 2.53
CA GLU A 60 17.14 1.15 3.67
C GLU A 60 16.75 -0.32 3.91
N PHE A 61 15.46 -0.61 3.91
CA PHE A 61 14.95 -1.97 4.07
C PHE A 61 15.45 -2.91 2.96
N ILE A 62 15.39 -2.47 1.70
CA ILE A 62 15.87 -3.29 0.57
C ILE A 62 17.38 -3.54 0.69
N GLN A 63 18.16 -2.51 1.00
CA GLN A 63 19.61 -2.65 1.18
C GLN A 63 19.94 -3.61 2.32
N GLU A 64 19.23 -3.53 3.45
CA GLU A 64 19.40 -4.46 4.56
C GLU A 64 19.11 -5.90 4.13
N MET A 65 18.00 -6.14 3.43
CA MET A 65 17.60 -7.50 3.02
C MET A 65 18.54 -8.09 1.97
N VAL A 66 18.98 -7.27 1.01
CA VAL A 66 20.01 -7.66 0.03
C VAL A 66 21.33 -7.96 0.72
N GLY A 67 21.73 -7.14 1.70
CA GLY A 67 22.93 -7.37 2.50
C GLY A 67 22.88 -8.68 3.29
N ARG A 68 21.75 -8.97 3.95
CA ARG A 68 21.52 -10.25 4.66
C ARG A 68 21.60 -11.44 3.70
N ALA A 69 20.99 -11.33 2.52
CA ALA A 69 21.04 -12.36 1.49
C ALA A 69 22.49 -12.57 0.98
N ALA A 70 23.22 -11.50 0.69
CA ALA A 70 24.60 -11.56 0.24
C ALA A 70 25.53 -12.21 1.30
N LEU A 71 25.35 -11.88 2.58
CA LEU A 71 26.09 -12.51 3.67
C LEU A 71 25.80 -14.01 3.77
N HIS A 72 24.53 -14.41 3.63
CA HIS A 72 24.16 -15.81 3.62
C HIS A 72 24.75 -16.56 2.42
N ALA A 73 24.67 -15.97 1.22
CA ALA A 73 25.26 -16.53 0.00
C ALA A 73 26.77 -16.77 0.18
N ARG A 74 27.50 -15.78 0.71
CA ARG A 74 28.94 -15.89 0.97
C ARG A 74 29.27 -16.99 1.98
N ALA A 75 28.42 -17.20 2.99
CA ALA A 75 28.60 -18.29 3.94
C ALA A 75 28.36 -19.66 3.29
N LEU A 76 27.27 -19.80 2.51
CA LEU A 76 26.91 -21.02 1.79
C LEU A 76 27.98 -21.43 0.77
N PHE A 77 28.55 -20.44 0.08
CA PHE A 77 29.54 -20.61 -0.98
C PHE A 77 30.98 -20.33 -0.52
N SER A 78 31.25 -20.45 0.78
CA SER A 78 32.57 -20.19 1.37
C SER A 78 33.65 -21.14 0.83
N SER A 79 33.29 -22.39 0.56
CA SER A 79 34.12 -23.34 -0.19
C SER A 79 33.25 -24.37 -0.89
N GLU A 80 33.80 -24.98 -1.94
CA GLU A 80 33.11 -26.03 -2.69
C GLU A 80 32.81 -27.26 -1.84
N ARG A 81 33.72 -27.60 -0.92
CA ARG A 81 33.55 -28.69 0.04
C ARG A 81 32.39 -28.44 1.01
N GLU A 82 32.28 -27.23 1.56
CA GLU A 82 31.19 -26.87 2.49
C GLU A 82 29.84 -26.86 1.76
N TYR A 83 29.81 -26.32 0.53
CA TYR A 83 28.62 -26.38 -0.32
C TYR A 83 28.21 -27.84 -0.62
N ALA A 84 29.17 -28.68 -1.03
CA ALA A 84 28.91 -30.09 -1.30
C ALA A 84 28.41 -30.85 -0.04
N ARG A 85 28.92 -30.52 1.15
CA ARG A 85 28.37 -31.07 2.41
C ARG A 85 26.90 -30.69 2.59
N GLY A 86 26.55 -29.43 2.33
CA GLY A 86 25.18 -28.92 2.44
C GLY A 86 24.17 -29.57 1.48
N LEU A 87 24.62 -30.19 0.38
CA LEU A 87 23.76 -30.94 -0.54
C LEU A 87 23.19 -32.23 0.08
N TYR A 88 23.95 -32.86 0.97
CA TYR A 88 23.59 -34.13 1.62
C TYR A 88 23.14 -33.92 3.07
N GLU A 89 23.83 -33.04 3.80
CA GLU A 89 23.62 -32.74 5.20
C GLU A 89 23.34 -31.25 5.37
N ALA A 90 22.17 -30.82 4.90
CA ALA A 90 21.72 -29.45 5.08
C ALA A 90 21.56 -29.15 6.59
N PRO A 91 22.19 -28.08 7.11
CA PRO A 91 22.21 -27.83 8.54
C PRO A 91 20.81 -27.44 9.03
N ALA A 92 20.42 -28.00 10.19
CA ALA A 92 19.18 -27.63 10.86
C ALA A 92 19.39 -26.33 11.65
N VAL A 93 19.30 -25.20 10.96
CA VAL A 93 19.40 -23.86 11.56
C VAL A 93 18.05 -23.18 11.46
N ASP A 94 17.61 -22.56 12.55
CA ASP A 94 16.46 -21.68 12.55
C ASP A 94 16.92 -20.25 12.26
N ALA A 95 16.38 -19.65 11.19
CA ALA A 95 16.58 -18.23 10.96
C ALA A 95 15.78 -17.42 11.98
N VAL A 96 16.28 -16.24 12.34
CA VAL A 96 15.47 -15.22 13.04
C VAL A 96 14.78 -14.38 11.97
N PRO A 97 13.46 -14.55 11.74
CA PRO A 97 12.77 -13.88 10.67
C PRO A 97 12.57 -12.39 10.99
N VAL A 98 12.68 -11.55 9.97
CA VAL A 98 12.40 -10.12 10.03
C VAL A 98 10.90 -9.89 9.90
N CYS A 99 10.29 -9.35 10.96
CA CYS A 99 8.90 -8.91 10.94
C CYS A 99 8.77 -7.59 10.18
N PHE A 100 8.21 -7.62 8.96
CA PHE A 100 7.91 -6.41 8.21
C PHE A 100 6.44 -6.01 8.37
N THR A 101 6.17 -4.94 9.11
CA THR A 101 4.81 -4.51 9.44
C THR A 101 4.51 -3.04 9.11
N GLY A 102 3.25 -2.63 9.24
CA GLY A 102 2.80 -1.27 8.96
C GLY A 102 1.30 -1.19 8.73
N LEU A 103 0.77 0.04 8.62
CA LEU A 103 -0.64 0.27 8.30
C LEU A 103 -1.03 -0.30 6.93
N ALA A 104 -2.31 -0.58 6.73
CA ALA A 104 -2.78 -1.05 5.44
C ALA A 104 -2.68 0.07 4.38
N GLY A 105 -2.06 -0.23 3.22
CA GLY A 105 -1.98 0.72 2.11
C GLY A 105 -0.80 1.71 2.14
N VAL A 106 0.16 1.56 3.07
CA VAL A 106 1.37 2.41 3.13
C VAL A 106 2.44 2.07 2.08
N GLY A 107 2.42 0.85 1.52
CA GLY A 107 3.37 0.44 0.47
C GLY A 107 4.17 -0.84 0.74
N LYS A 108 3.79 -1.67 1.73
CA LYS A 108 4.51 -2.90 2.09
C LYS A 108 4.65 -3.88 0.92
N SER A 109 3.55 -4.25 0.28
CA SER A 109 3.56 -5.20 -0.85
C SER A 109 4.34 -4.65 -2.05
N GLN A 110 4.27 -3.34 -2.30
CA GLN A 110 5.09 -2.70 -3.33
C GLN A 110 6.59 -2.71 -2.98
N THR A 111 6.94 -2.54 -1.70
CA THR A 111 8.33 -2.65 -1.21
C THR A 111 8.87 -4.07 -1.39
N ILE A 112 8.05 -5.11 -1.16
CA ILE A 112 8.43 -6.50 -1.43
C ILE A 112 8.58 -6.78 -2.92
N ALA A 113 7.66 -6.28 -3.75
CA ALA A 113 7.79 -6.38 -5.20
C ALA A 113 9.07 -5.68 -5.70
N ALA A 114 9.44 -4.55 -5.10
CA ALA A 114 10.68 -3.83 -5.37
C ALA A 114 11.92 -4.61 -4.92
N LEU A 115 11.92 -5.18 -3.71
CA LEU A 115 13.00 -6.05 -3.21
C LEU A 115 13.30 -7.20 -4.18
N ARG A 116 12.25 -7.87 -4.67
CA ARG A 116 12.38 -8.98 -5.63
C ARG A 116 12.99 -8.58 -6.97
N LYS A 117 12.86 -7.32 -7.37
CA LYS A 117 13.52 -6.78 -8.59
C LYS A 117 14.99 -6.45 -8.37
N VAL A 118 15.36 -6.10 -7.14
CA VAL A 118 16.75 -5.76 -6.77
C VAL A 118 17.56 -7.02 -6.50
N LEU A 119 16.95 -8.07 -5.94
CA LEU A 119 17.65 -9.34 -5.74
C LEU A 119 18.16 -9.89 -7.08
N PRO A 120 19.41 -10.40 -7.14
CA PRO A 120 20.00 -10.81 -8.40
C PRO A 120 19.23 -11.95 -9.04
N GLY A 121 19.25 -11.99 -10.37
CA GLY A 121 18.63 -13.07 -11.15
C GLY A 121 19.35 -14.41 -10.96
N PRO A 122 18.82 -15.49 -11.57
CA PRO A 122 19.46 -16.78 -11.54
C PRO A 122 20.86 -16.75 -12.15
N VAL A 123 21.79 -17.52 -11.57
CA VAL A 123 23.16 -17.70 -12.05
C VAL A 123 23.48 -19.19 -12.03
N ASP A 124 24.15 -19.67 -13.07
CA ASP A 124 24.52 -21.07 -13.18
C ASP A 124 25.79 -21.39 -12.37
N LEU A 125 25.68 -22.39 -11.50
CA LEU A 125 26.78 -22.96 -10.74
C LEU A 125 27.27 -24.23 -11.44
N SER A 126 28.55 -24.24 -11.77
CA SER A 126 29.33 -25.44 -12.07
C SER A 126 30.34 -25.70 -10.95
N CYS A 127 30.48 -26.97 -10.56
CA CYS A 127 31.47 -27.43 -9.60
C CYS A 127 31.89 -28.87 -9.90
N ASP A 128 33.02 -29.31 -9.36
CA ASP A 128 33.61 -30.62 -9.63
C ASP A 128 32.81 -31.78 -9.02
N HIS A 129 31.84 -31.47 -8.16
CA HIS A 129 31.04 -32.45 -7.41
C HIS A 129 29.93 -33.10 -8.26
N PHE A 130 29.45 -32.45 -9.32
CA PHE A 130 28.42 -33.01 -10.20
C PHE A 130 28.62 -32.58 -11.65
N GLN A 131 28.09 -33.38 -12.59
CA GLN A 131 28.09 -33.02 -14.00
C GLN A 131 26.92 -32.10 -14.34
N GLY A 132 27.19 -31.05 -15.12
CA GLY A 132 26.20 -30.08 -15.59
C GLY A 132 26.22 -28.77 -14.82
N GLU A 133 25.26 -27.92 -15.14
CA GLU A 133 25.08 -26.61 -14.51
C GLU A 133 23.80 -26.60 -13.68
N LEU A 134 23.89 -25.99 -12.50
CA LEU A 134 22.77 -25.86 -11.58
C LEU A 134 22.35 -24.38 -11.46
N PRO A 135 21.10 -24.03 -11.80
CA PRO A 135 20.65 -22.66 -11.70
C PRO A 135 20.40 -22.28 -10.23
N LEU A 136 21.22 -21.39 -9.70
CA LEU A 136 21.03 -20.79 -8.38
C LEU A 136 19.92 -19.75 -8.40
N ARG A 137 19.21 -19.58 -7.29
CA ARG A 137 18.13 -18.61 -7.13
C ARG A 137 18.38 -17.77 -5.90
N SER A 138 18.43 -16.45 -6.04
CA SER A 138 18.73 -15.54 -4.92
C SER A 138 17.67 -15.60 -3.82
N HIS A 139 16.41 -15.87 -4.18
CA HIS A 139 15.31 -15.85 -3.23
C HIS A 139 14.17 -16.80 -3.58
N TRP A 140 13.42 -17.11 -2.54
CA TRP A 140 12.12 -17.76 -2.60
C TRP A 140 11.03 -16.79 -2.14
N TYR A 141 9.87 -16.87 -2.79
CA TYR A 141 8.71 -16.04 -2.48
C TYR A 141 7.46 -16.92 -2.39
N ALA A 142 6.70 -16.78 -1.31
CA ALA A 142 5.36 -17.35 -1.18
C ALA A 142 4.37 -16.31 -0.68
N SER A 143 3.12 -16.45 -1.12
CA SER A 143 2.01 -15.63 -0.63
C SER A 143 1.06 -16.48 0.18
N ALA A 144 0.67 -16.00 1.35
CA ALA A 144 -0.30 -16.70 2.19
C ALA A 144 -1.73 -16.72 1.61
N ARG A 145 -2.01 -16.00 0.53
CA ARG A 145 -3.34 -15.95 -0.09
C ARG A 145 -3.75 -17.34 -0.59
N GLY A 146 -4.87 -17.85 -0.07
CA GLY A 146 -5.40 -19.15 -0.46
C GLY A 146 -4.75 -20.35 0.24
N THR A 147 -3.77 -20.11 1.12
CA THR A 147 -3.10 -21.17 1.90
C THR A 147 -3.73 -21.29 3.29
N THR A 148 -3.87 -22.52 3.79
CA THR A 148 -4.55 -22.80 5.07
C THR A 148 -3.65 -23.45 6.11
N ASN A 149 -2.41 -23.82 5.76
CA ASN A 149 -1.46 -24.50 6.65
C ASN A 149 -0.01 -24.41 6.13
N ALA A 150 0.96 -24.66 7.04
CA ALA A 150 2.40 -24.63 6.75
C ALA A 150 2.79 -25.59 5.61
N LYS A 151 2.13 -26.75 5.55
CA LYS A 151 2.38 -27.78 4.55
C LYS A 151 2.15 -27.26 3.13
N ALA A 152 1.11 -26.44 2.94
CA ALA A 152 0.82 -25.84 1.64
C ALA A 152 1.92 -24.85 1.22
N LEU A 153 2.36 -23.97 2.13
CA LEU A 153 3.43 -23.01 1.86
C LEU A 153 4.77 -23.69 1.58
N LEU A 154 5.16 -24.69 2.38
CA LEU A 154 6.39 -25.44 2.14
C LEU A 154 6.40 -26.13 0.78
N ARG A 155 5.26 -26.69 0.36
CA ARG A 155 5.12 -27.35 -0.96
C ARG A 155 5.30 -26.39 -2.13
N GLU A 156 5.03 -25.09 -1.98
CA GLU A 156 5.27 -24.12 -3.06
C GLU A 156 6.75 -24.02 -3.42
N PHE A 157 7.66 -24.35 -2.50
CA PHE A 157 9.10 -24.33 -2.75
C PHE A 157 9.67 -25.65 -3.29
N VAL A 158 8.95 -26.75 -3.08
CA VAL A 158 9.38 -28.09 -3.50
C VAL A 158 8.37 -28.63 -4.51
N GLU A 159 8.66 -28.42 -5.80
CA GLU A 159 7.91 -28.97 -6.96
C GLU A 159 7.96 -30.51 -6.97
N LEU A 160 7.23 -31.15 -6.06
CA LEU A 160 7.21 -32.59 -5.93
C LEU A 160 5.76 -33.07 -5.73
N PRO A 161 5.41 -34.25 -6.27
CA PRO A 161 4.11 -34.90 -6.06
C PRO A 161 4.01 -35.51 -4.65
N LEU A 162 4.23 -34.70 -3.60
CA LEU A 162 4.30 -35.16 -2.21
C LEU A 162 3.00 -34.94 -1.47
N SER A 163 1.97 -35.69 -1.85
CA SER A 163 0.72 -35.75 -1.09
C SER A 163 0.94 -36.34 0.31
N ARG A 164 1.97 -37.18 0.49
CA ARG A 164 2.17 -38.01 1.71
C ARG A 164 3.20 -37.53 2.74
N LEU A 165 4.11 -36.61 2.43
CA LEU A 165 5.12 -36.20 3.42
C LEU A 165 4.52 -35.46 4.62
N THR A 166 5.11 -35.64 5.78
CA THR A 166 4.88 -34.85 6.99
C THR A 166 5.46 -33.44 6.87
N VAL A 167 5.12 -32.53 7.79
CA VAL A 167 5.70 -31.17 7.82
C VAL A 167 7.21 -31.21 8.06
N ALA A 168 7.69 -32.10 8.93
CA ALA A 168 9.11 -32.24 9.22
C ALA A 168 9.91 -32.75 8.01
N GLU A 169 9.39 -33.75 7.29
CA GLU A 169 10.02 -34.26 6.06
C GLU A 169 10.03 -33.19 4.96
N LEU A 170 8.94 -32.43 4.81
CA LEU A 170 8.88 -31.32 3.86
C LEU A 170 9.87 -30.21 4.22
N LEU A 171 10.00 -29.88 5.51
CA LEU A 171 10.96 -28.89 5.99
C LEU A 171 12.39 -29.34 5.69
N SER A 172 12.71 -30.61 5.96
CA SER A 172 14.02 -31.18 5.64
C SER A 172 14.33 -31.12 4.14
N GLU A 173 13.35 -31.42 3.28
CA GLU A 173 13.52 -31.32 1.84
C GLU A 173 13.65 -29.86 1.38
N CYS A 174 12.88 -28.92 1.97
CA CYS A 174 13.02 -27.50 1.71
C CYS A 174 14.43 -26.99 2.09
N ARG A 175 14.96 -27.40 3.24
CA ARG A 175 16.35 -27.08 3.66
C ARG A 175 17.36 -27.56 2.62
N ARG A 176 17.24 -28.82 2.21
CA ARG A 176 18.13 -29.44 1.23
C ARG A 176 18.07 -28.72 -0.11
N ARG A 177 16.87 -28.39 -0.60
CA ARG A 177 16.67 -27.63 -1.83
C ARG A 177 17.16 -26.20 -1.73
N ALA A 178 16.95 -25.53 -0.60
CA ALA A 178 17.44 -24.18 -0.38
C ALA A 178 18.98 -24.13 -0.45
N ASN A 179 19.66 -25.08 0.19
CA ASN A 179 21.12 -25.19 0.11
C ASN A 179 21.58 -25.51 -1.31
N ARG A 180 20.97 -26.50 -1.98
CA ARG A 180 21.30 -26.86 -3.36
C ARG A 180 21.09 -25.68 -4.31
N ASP A 181 19.94 -25.05 -4.28
CA ASP A 181 19.57 -24.01 -5.24
C ASP A 181 20.13 -22.63 -4.86
N GLY A 182 21.01 -22.52 -3.85
CA GLY A 182 21.65 -21.26 -3.47
C GLY A 182 20.70 -20.20 -2.89
N VAL A 183 19.57 -20.62 -2.32
CA VAL A 183 18.51 -19.72 -1.84
C VAL A 183 19.02 -18.88 -0.69
N SER A 184 19.09 -17.57 -0.91
CA SER A 184 19.73 -16.64 0.03
C SER A 184 18.74 -15.78 0.81
N LEU A 185 17.45 -15.80 0.45
CA LEU A 185 16.38 -15.10 1.16
C LEU A 185 15.03 -15.79 0.95
N VAL A 186 14.24 -15.93 2.02
CA VAL A 186 12.84 -16.38 1.96
C VAL A 186 11.92 -15.21 2.25
N ILE A 187 10.97 -14.95 1.37
CA ILE A 187 9.99 -13.86 1.49
C ILE A 187 8.58 -14.44 1.61
N LEU A 188 7.92 -14.09 2.70
CA LEU A 188 6.55 -14.47 3.02
C LEU A 188 5.65 -13.24 3.00
N ASP A 189 4.83 -13.07 1.96
CA ASP A 189 3.91 -11.93 1.86
C ASP A 189 2.47 -12.32 2.21
N GLU A 190 1.67 -11.32 2.59
CA GLU A 190 0.23 -11.44 2.82
C GLU A 190 -0.15 -12.40 3.96
N MET A 191 0.68 -12.51 5.01
CA MET A 191 0.48 -13.48 6.11
C MET A 191 -0.80 -13.25 6.91
N GLN A 192 -1.41 -12.06 6.82
CA GLN A 192 -2.73 -11.81 7.40
C GLN A 192 -3.86 -12.63 6.76
N TYR A 193 -3.66 -13.26 5.60
CA TYR A 193 -4.68 -14.15 5.01
C TYR A 193 -4.75 -15.51 5.72
N ILE A 194 -3.67 -15.96 6.35
CA ILE A 194 -3.68 -17.13 7.25
C ILE A 194 -4.63 -16.87 8.43
N GLN A 195 -4.80 -15.60 8.83
CA GLN A 195 -5.60 -15.19 9.97
C GLN A 195 -7.11 -15.45 9.83
N LYS A 196 -7.66 -15.61 8.61
CA LYS A 196 -9.12 -15.77 8.41
C LYS A 196 -9.58 -17.14 8.94
N GLY A 197 -9.84 -17.22 10.25
CA GLY A 197 -10.35 -18.40 10.95
C GLY A 197 -9.33 -19.24 11.72
N LEU A 198 -8.02 -18.89 11.69
CA LEU A 198 -6.97 -19.62 12.42
C LEU A 198 -6.51 -18.87 13.68
N GLY A 199 -6.28 -19.62 14.76
CA GLY A 199 -5.77 -19.10 16.04
C GLY A 199 -4.30 -18.67 15.96
N ALA A 200 -3.88 -17.79 16.88
CA ALA A 200 -2.51 -17.23 16.92
C ALA A 200 -1.41 -18.31 16.99
N ALA A 201 -1.67 -19.42 17.68
CA ALA A 201 -0.75 -20.56 17.76
C ALA A 201 -0.41 -21.12 16.38
N LYS A 202 -1.41 -21.38 15.55
CA LYS A 202 -1.20 -21.97 14.22
C LYS A 202 -0.43 -21.03 13.28
N VAL A 203 -0.65 -19.71 13.38
CA VAL A 203 0.13 -18.74 12.58
C VAL A 203 1.58 -18.74 13.03
N THR A 204 1.82 -18.82 14.34
CA THR A 204 3.16 -18.91 14.93
C THR A 204 3.86 -20.18 14.45
N ASP A 205 3.20 -21.33 14.53
CA ASP A 205 3.74 -22.61 14.04
C ASP A 205 4.12 -22.53 12.56
N ILE A 206 3.29 -21.89 11.73
CA ILE A 206 3.60 -21.69 10.31
C ILE A 206 4.89 -20.87 10.17
N LEU A 207 4.96 -19.70 10.80
CA LEU A 207 6.13 -18.82 10.70
C LEU A 207 7.41 -19.48 11.21
N LEU A 208 7.34 -20.23 12.31
CA LEU A 208 8.48 -20.96 12.87
C LEU A 208 8.94 -22.11 11.95
N ASN A 209 8.00 -22.88 11.37
CA ASN A 209 8.36 -23.90 10.38
C ASN A 209 9.04 -23.28 9.15
N MET A 210 8.56 -22.13 8.69
CA MET A 210 9.16 -21.41 7.56
C MET A 210 10.55 -20.85 7.91
N ALA A 211 10.72 -20.29 9.11
CA ALA A 211 12.01 -19.83 9.62
C ALA A 211 13.01 -20.99 9.77
N GLY A 212 12.51 -22.18 10.05
CA GLY A 212 13.29 -23.40 10.10
C GLY A 212 13.89 -23.83 8.76
N ILE A 213 13.57 -23.20 7.61
CA ILE A 213 14.20 -23.55 6.32
C ILE A 213 15.70 -23.19 6.33
N GLY A 214 16.10 -22.18 7.10
CA GLY A 214 17.52 -21.83 7.30
C GLY A 214 17.97 -20.49 6.70
N PRO A 215 17.65 -20.14 5.44
CA PRO A 215 18.00 -18.84 4.90
C PRO A 215 17.35 -17.69 5.66
N PRO A 216 17.94 -16.47 5.64
CA PRO A 216 17.29 -15.27 6.15
C PRO A 216 15.86 -15.16 5.63
N MET A 217 14.94 -14.81 6.51
CA MET A 217 13.51 -14.79 6.20
C MET A 217 12.90 -13.42 6.52
N VAL A 218 12.02 -12.95 5.65
CA VAL A 218 11.14 -11.80 5.89
C VAL A 218 9.70 -12.31 5.86
N TYR A 219 8.88 -11.90 6.83
CA TYR A 219 7.44 -12.05 6.73
C TYR A 219 6.73 -10.71 6.85
N VAL A 220 5.76 -10.51 5.96
CA VAL A 220 4.99 -9.28 5.87
C VAL A 220 3.67 -9.47 6.60
N CYS A 221 3.39 -8.57 7.54
CA CYS A 221 2.16 -8.61 8.30
C CYS A 221 1.52 -7.21 8.42
N ASN A 222 0.24 -7.20 8.78
CA ASN A 222 -0.44 -5.99 9.23
C ASN A 222 -0.41 -5.92 10.77
N TYR A 223 -0.80 -4.77 11.33
CA TYR A 223 -0.85 -4.60 12.78
C TYR A 223 -1.77 -5.58 13.48
N SER A 224 -2.88 -6.00 12.86
CA SER A 224 -3.78 -6.97 13.49
C SER A 224 -3.09 -8.32 13.73
N LEU A 225 -2.25 -8.78 12.79
CA LEU A 225 -1.46 -9.99 13.00
C LEU A 225 -0.35 -9.74 14.05
N GLY A 226 0.29 -8.57 14.03
CA GLY A 226 1.26 -8.19 15.06
C GLY A 226 0.67 -8.27 16.49
N HIS A 227 -0.50 -7.67 16.73
CA HIS A 227 -1.20 -7.77 18.04
C HIS A 227 -1.45 -9.22 18.45
N LYS A 228 -1.85 -10.09 17.51
CA LYS A 228 -2.07 -11.52 17.80
C LYS A 228 -0.78 -12.25 18.16
N LEU A 229 0.33 -11.92 17.52
CA LEU A 229 1.63 -12.52 17.85
C LEU A 229 2.11 -12.09 19.24
N PHE A 230 1.77 -10.88 19.69
CA PHE A 230 2.02 -10.43 21.07
C PHE A 230 1.16 -11.14 22.14
N GLU A 231 0.11 -11.87 21.75
CA GLU A 231 -0.66 -12.70 22.69
C GLU A 231 0.01 -14.06 22.97
N ARG A 232 1.11 -14.39 22.28
CA ARG A 232 1.86 -15.65 22.46
C ARG A 232 2.77 -15.60 23.68
N ASN A 233 3.32 -16.75 24.05
CA ASN A 233 4.37 -16.85 25.07
C ASN A 233 5.64 -16.08 24.66
N ASN A 234 6.42 -15.66 25.65
CA ASN A 234 7.61 -14.83 25.43
C ASN A 234 8.64 -15.46 24.50
N GLU A 235 8.77 -16.79 24.50
CA GLU A 235 9.67 -17.52 23.60
C GLU A 235 9.29 -17.30 22.13
N ASP A 236 8.02 -17.50 21.76
CA ASP A 236 7.51 -17.27 20.42
C ASP A 236 7.69 -15.80 20.01
N GLN A 237 7.44 -14.87 20.93
CA GLN A 237 7.64 -13.44 20.69
C GLN A 237 9.10 -13.12 20.40
N GLN A 238 10.05 -13.65 21.18
CA GLN A 238 11.49 -13.44 20.96
C GLN A 238 11.96 -14.06 19.63
N ARG A 239 11.36 -15.17 19.21
CA ARG A 239 11.71 -15.81 17.93
C ARG A 239 11.14 -15.08 16.72
N LEU A 240 9.96 -14.45 16.82
CA LEU A 240 9.26 -13.87 15.67
C LEU A 240 9.23 -12.34 15.62
N LEU A 241 9.26 -11.66 16.77
CA LEU A 241 8.99 -10.23 16.91
C LEU A 241 10.23 -9.41 17.31
N THR A 242 11.41 -10.04 17.35
CA THR A 242 12.67 -9.34 17.62
C THR A 242 12.98 -8.37 16.48
N ASP A 243 13.26 -7.11 16.84
CA ASP A 243 13.72 -6.06 15.93
C ASP A 243 12.83 -5.89 14.66
N PRO A 244 11.54 -5.53 14.82
CA PRO A 244 10.60 -5.41 13.70
C PRO A 244 10.94 -4.21 12.80
N ARG A 245 10.67 -4.34 11.51
CA ARG A 245 10.73 -3.25 10.53
C ARG A 245 9.33 -2.68 10.33
N ILE A 246 9.11 -1.45 10.77
CA ILE A 246 7.78 -0.83 10.80
C ILE A 246 7.72 0.27 9.73
N MET A 247 6.99 0.02 8.64
CA MET A 247 6.71 1.05 7.63
C MET A 247 5.58 1.94 8.10
N LEU A 248 5.95 3.18 8.40
CA LEU A 248 5.03 4.25 8.78
C LEU A 248 4.53 4.99 7.52
N PRO A 249 3.36 5.63 7.59
CA PRO A 249 2.96 6.59 6.57
C PRO A 249 4.02 7.69 6.41
N ASP A 250 4.15 8.23 5.21
CA ASP A 250 5.10 9.33 4.98
C ASP A 250 4.75 10.52 5.89
N GLU A 251 5.75 11.25 6.37
CA GLU A 251 5.52 12.35 7.30
C GLU A 251 4.93 13.60 6.60
N PRO A 252 4.13 14.42 7.32
CA PRO A 252 3.56 15.62 6.75
C PRO A 252 4.67 16.58 6.31
N GLY A 253 4.69 16.93 5.02
CA GLY A 253 5.66 17.87 4.45
C GLY A 253 7.05 17.29 4.17
N SER A 254 7.24 15.98 4.41
CA SER A 254 8.45 15.25 4.00
C SER A 254 8.70 15.37 2.49
N SER A 255 9.97 15.29 2.08
CA SER A 255 10.34 15.25 0.66
C SER A 255 9.74 14.05 -0.06
N ASP A 256 9.66 12.90 0.62
CA ASP A 256 9.12 11.66 0.06
C ASP A 256 7.62 11.78 -0.23
N TRP A 257 6.86 12.38 0.70
CA TRP A 257 5.44 12.66 0.49
C TRP A 257 5.22 13.64 -0.67
N LYS A 258 5.98 14.74 -0.71
CA LYS A 258 5.90 15.72 -1.80
C LYS A 258 6.22 15.08 -3.14
N ALA A 259 7.30 14.31 -3.24
CA ALA A 259 7.70 13.63 -4.46
C ALA A 259 6.61 12.64 -4.96
N PHE A 260 5.92 11.96 -4.05
CA PHE A 260 4.78 11.11 -4.41
C PHE A 260 3.60 11.93 -4.97
N ILE A 261 3.25 13.06 -4.35
CA ILE A 261 2.18 13.94 -4.84
C ILE A 261 2.55 14.57 -6.19
N ASP A 262 3.81 14.95 -6.38
CA ASP A 262 4.32 15.49 -7.64
C ASP A 262 4.18 14.49 -8.77
N GLU A 263 4.54 13.24 -8.49
CA GLU A 263 4.38 12.16 -9.43
C GLU A 263 2.90 11.93 -9.78
N CYS A 264 2.00 12.03 -8.79
CA CYS A 264 0.56 11.92 -9.03
C CYS A 264 0.04 13.06 -9.93
N VAL A 265 0.50 14.29 -9.73
CA VAL A 265 0.15 15.44 -10.59
C VAL A 265 0.70 15.27 -11.99
N ARG A 266 1.96 14.82 -12.12
CA ARG A 266 2.63 14.56 -13.39
C ARG A 266 1.88 13.50 -14.20
N VAL A 267 1.56 12.36 -13.58
CA VAL A 267 0.83 11.25 -14.22
C VAL A 267 -0.59 11.67 -14.59
N GLY A 268 -1.25 12.46 -13.74
CA GLY A 268 -2.57 13.00 -14.04
C GLY A 268 -2.60 13.99 -15.21
N ASN A 269 -1.46 14.50 -15.67
CA ASN A 269 -1.30 15.35 -16.86
C ASN A 269 -2.36 16.47 -16.97
N GLY A 270 -2.50 17.26 -15.91
CA GLY A 270 -3.47 18.37 -15.86
C GLY A 270 -4.87 17.99 -15.36
N ALA A 271 -5.15 16.71 -15.10
CA ALA A 271 -6.37 16.26 -14.40
C ALA A 271 -6.40 16.68 -12.93
N ILE A 272 -5.25 17.02 -12.35
CA ILE A 272 -5.09 17.53 -10.97
C ILE A 272 -4.36 18.88 -11.06
N ARG A 273 -4.95 19.93 -10.47
CA ARG A 273 -4.39 21.29 -10.45
C ARG A 273 -4.36 21.85 -9.03
N GLY A 274 -3.28 22.54 -8.69
CA GLY A 274 -3.14 23.25 -7.43
C GLY A 274 -1.69 23.62 -7.16
N ASN A 275 -1.47 24.50 -6.18
CA ASN A 275 -0.12 24.70 -5.64
C ASN A 275 0.35 23.40 -5.00
N GLN A 276 1.55 22.95 -5.36
CA GLN A 276 2.13 21.69 -4.92
C GLN A 276 2.16 21.53 -3.39
N GLY A 277 2.55 22.58 -2.67
CA GLY A 277 2.64 22.56 -1.21
C GLY A 277 1.26 22.49 -0.53
N GLU A 278 0.28 23.21 -1.07
CA GLU A 278 -1.10 23.19 -0.57
C GLU A 278 -1.77 21.85 -0.88
N LEU A 279 -1.57 21.33 -2.09
CA LEU A 279 -2.09 20.04 -2.53
C LEU A 279 -1.54 18.90 -1.66
N ALA A 280 -0.22 18.87 -1.45
CA ALA A 280 0.40 17.87 -0.61
C ALA A 280 -0.12 17.94 0.84
N ARG A 281 -0.31 19.14 1.39
CA ARG A 281 -0.86 19.34 2.74
C ARG A 281 -2.31 18.87 2.85
N GLU A 282 -3.15 19.24 1.89
CA GLU A 282 -4.57 18.92 1.89
C GLU A 282 -4.81 17.42 1.69
N ILE A 283 -4.11 16.78 0.75
CA ILE A 283 -4.18 15.34 0.56
C ILE A 283 -3.67 14.62 1.81
N TYR A 284 -2.59 15.11 2.44
CA TYR A 284 -2.10 14.52 3.69
C TYR A 284 -3.18 14.55 4.77
N ARG A 285 -3.85 15.69 4.96
CA ARG A 285 -4.95 15.84 5.93
C ARG A 285 -6.05 14.80 5.71
N CYS A 286 -6.41 14.54 4.45
CA CYS A 286 -7.48 13.64 4.07
C CYS A 286 -7.09 12.15 3.99
N THR A 287 -5.81 11.81 4.17
CA THR A 287 -5.28 10.45 3.91
C THR A 287 -4.32 9.94 4.97
N PHE A 288 -3.85 10.82 5.87
CA PHE A 288 -2.83 10.53 6.87
C PHE A 288 -1.50 10.03 6.28
N GLY A 289 -1.16 10.46 5.06
CA GLY A 289 0.06 10.03 4.36
C GLY A 289 -0.02 8.60 3.81
N ILE A 290 -1.21 7.99 3.77
CA ILE A 290 -1.39 6.62 3.25
C ILE A 290 -1.59 6.69 1.73
N LYS A 291 -0.58 6.26 0.97
CA LYS A 291 -0.56 6.33 -0.51
C LYS A 291 -1.79 5.72 -1.18
N ARG A 292 -2.28 4.57 -0.70
CA ARG A 292 -3.51 3.95 -1.24
C ARG A 292 -4.73 4.85 -1.08
N LEU A 293 -4.88 5.49 0.09
CA LEU A 293 -5.99 6.42 0.35
C LEU A 293 -5.85 7.68 -0.49
N ALA A 294 -4.63 8.17 -0.71
CA ALA A 294 -4.37 9.30 -1.60
C ALA A 294 -4.82 9.05 -3.03
N VAL A 295 -4.49 7.88 -3.60
CA VAL A 295 -4.96 7.52 -4.94
C VAL A 295 -6.49 7.42 -4.99
N GLU A 296 -7.11 6.81 -3.97
CA GLU A 296 -8.56 6.72 -3.87
C GLU A 296 -9.23 8.10 -3.77
N LEU A 297 -8.67 9.00 -2.97
CA LEU A 297 -9.15 10.37 -2.81
C LEU A 297 -9.02 11.16 -4.12
N LEU A 298 -7.90 11.05 -4.82
CA LEU A 298 -7.67 11.72 -6.11
C LEU A 298 -8.63 11.21 -7.19
N LYS A 299 -8.92 9.90 -7.20
CA LYS A 299 -9.96 9.31 -8.05
C LYS A 299 -11.32 9.95 -7.77
N GLN A 300 -11.72 10.04 -6.51
CA GLN A 300 -13.01 10.65 -6.15
C GLN A 300 -13.04 12.15 -6.46
N ALA A 301 -11.95 12.88 -6.22
CA ALA A 301 -11.83 14.30 -6.55
C ALA A 301 -11.97 14.55 -8.07
N TYR A 302 -11.44 13.64 -8.89
CA TYR A 302 -11.63 13.70 -10.33
C TYR A 302 -13.10 13.50 -10.73
N ILE A 303 -13.83 12.59 -10.08
CA ILE A 303 -15.26 12.37 -10.32
C ILE A 303 -16.07 13.63 -9.94
N GLU A 304 -15.81 14.22 -8.77
CA GLU A 304 -16.47 15.46 -8.31
C GLU A 304 -16.17 16.64 -9.24
N CYS A 305 -14.94 16.73 -9.76
CA CYS A 305 -14.59 17.73 -10.75
C CYS A 305 -15.40 17.55 -12.05
N ARG A 306 -15.48 16.32 -12.57
CA ARG A 306 -16.19 16.02 -13.82
C ARG A 306 -17.70 16.20 -13.67
N SER A 307 -18.28 15.87 -12.51
CA SER A 307 -19.71 16.12 -12.23
C SER A 307 -20.04 17.62 -12.23
N ALA A 308 -19.08 18.46 -11.82
CA ALA A 308 -19.16 19.92 -11.92
C ALA A 308 -18.89 20.49 -13.32
N GLY A 309 -18.69 19.65 -14.34
CA GLY A 309 -18.41 20.05 -15.73
C GLY A 309 -17.00 20.58 -15.97
N ARG A 310 -16.06 20.33 -15.06
CA ARG A 310 -14.64 20.72 -15.18
C ARG A 310 -13.77 19.52 -15.53
N HIS A 311 -12.61 19.78 -16.15
CA HIS A 311 -11.67 18.74 -16.57
C HIS A 311 -10.47 18.54 -15.63
N ALA A 312 -10.30 19.42 -14.63
CA ALA A 312 -9.16 19.41 -13.72
C ALA A 312 -9.61 19.60 -12.27
N ALA A 313 -9.31 18.62 -11.42
CA ALA A 313 -9.63 18.63 -10.00
C ALA A 313 -8.78 19.67 -9.27
N SER A 314 -9.44 20.43 -8.40
CA SER A 314 -8.88 21.49 -7.55
C SER A 314 -8.86 21.06 -6.08
N LEU A 315 -8.28 21.90 -5.20
CA LEU A 315 -8.34 21.69 -3.75
C LEU A 315 -9.77 21.56 -3.22
N GLN A 316 -10.73 22.26 -3.81
CA GLN A 316 -12.14 22.18 -3.40
C GLN A 316 -12.71 20.78 -3.68
N ASP A 317 -12.36 20.19 -4.82
CA ASP A 317 -12.82 18.85 -5.21
C ASP A 317 -12.27 17.77 -4.28
N ILE A 318 -11.06 17.96 -3.75
CA ILE A 318 -10.47 17.08 -2.74
C ILE A 318 -11.28 17.14 -1.44
N GLY A 319 -11.68 18.35 -1.03
CA GLY A 319 -12.56 18.55 0.12
C GLY A 319 -13.95 17.92 -0.07
N HIS A 320 -14.52 18.00 -1.28
CA HIS A 320 -15.78 17.33 -1.62
C HIS A 320 -15.62 15.80 -1.63
N ALA A 321 -14.58 15.30 -2.28
CA ALA A 321 -14.25 13.88 -2.33
C ALA A 321 -14.11 13.26 -0.94
N TYR A 322 -13.43 13.95 -0.02
CA TYR A 322 -13.30 13.50 1.37
C TYR A 322 -14.64 13.36 2.10
N ARG A 323 -15.63 14.22 1.76
CA ARG A 323 -16.99 14.20 2.32
C ARG A 323 -17.95 13.32 1.51
N SER A 324 -17.51 12.75 0.40
CA SER A 324 -18.37 11.95 -0.47
C SER A 324 -18.76 10.63 0.19
N ALA A 325 -19.92 10.11 -0.19
CA ALA A 325 -20.39 8.80 0.28
C ALA A 325 -19.38 7.68 -0.09
N ALA A 326 -18.77 7.78 -1.27
CA ALA A 326 -17.81 6.81 -1.78
C ALA A 326 -16.51 6.74 -0.94
N TYR A 327 -16.09 7.85 -0.32
CA TYR A 327 -14.87 7.91 0.49
C TYR A 327 -15.12 7.81 2.00
N THR A 328 -16.37 7.69 2.44
CA THR A 328 -16.74 7.77 3.87
C THR A 328 -16.04 6.73 4.76
N SER A 329 -15.79 5.52 4.24
CA SER A 329 -15.08 4.47 5.00
C SER A 329 -13.62 4.85 5.25
N SER A 330 -12.92 5.33 4.22
CA SER A 330 -11.54 5.79 4.30
C SER A 330 -11.41 7.04 5.17
N ALA A 331 -12.35 7.99 5.07
CA ALA A 331 -12.40 9.17 5.94
C ALA A 331 -12.50 8.79 7.43
N LYS A 332 -13.38 7.85 7.80
CA LYS A 332 -13.51 7.37 9.19
C LYS A 332 -12.21 6.78 9.73
N GLN A 333 -11.45 6.05 8.91
CA GLN A 333 -10.14 5.50 9.29
C GLN A 333 -9.13 6.62 9.54
N VAL A 334 -9.07 7.61 8.66
CA VAL A 334 -8.18 8.78 8.80
C VAL A 334 -8.50 9.58 10.07
N GLU A 335 -9.77 9.84 10.34
CA GLU A 335 -10.19 10.50 11.58
C GLU A 335 -9.79 9.72 12.83
N HIS A 336 -9.86 8.38 12.77
CA HIS A 336 -9.42 7.54 13.87
C HIS A 336 -7.91 7.64 14.09
N LEU A 337 -7.11 7.59 13.02
CA LEU A 337 -5.66 7.75 13.07
C LEU A 337 -5.25 9.13 13.63
N GLN A 338 -5.93 10.20 13.22
CA GLN A 338 -5.70 11.55 13.77
C GLN A 338 -6.01 11.62 15.28
N LYS A 339 -7.09 10.97 15.73
CA LYS A 339 -7.41 10.90 17.18
C LYS A 339 -6.36 10.12 17.95
N LEU A 340 -5.89 9.00 17.42
CA LEU A 340 -4.81 8.21 18.02
C LEU A 340 -3.52 9.02 18.12
N ALA A 341 -3.16 9.76 17.06
CA ALA A 341 -1.99 10.62 17.07
C ALA A 341 -2.07 11.70 18.17
N LEU A 342 -3.25 12.27 18.42
CA LEU A 342 -3.45 13.28 19.47
C LEU A 342 -3.47 12.72 20.91
N GLY A 343 -3.21 11.43 21.10
CA GLY A 343 -3.29 10.79 22.42
C GLY A 343 -4.73 10.52 22.89
N GLY A 344 -5.68 10.43 21.96
CA GLY A 344 -7.06 10.08 22.26
C GLY A 344 -7.19 8.70 22.91
N ARG A 345 -8.27 8.48 23.67
CA ARG A 345 -8.54 7.18 24.32
C ARG A 345 -8.50 6.04 23.29
N VAL A 346 -7.71 5.02 23.60
CA VAL A 346 -7.53 3.84 22.77
C VAL A 346 -8.85 3.07 22.70
N SER A 347 -9.53 3.11 21.56
CA SER A 347 -10.68 2.22 21.33
C SER A 347 -10.16 0.82 21.02
N LYS A 348 -10.69 -0.20 21.72
CA LYS A 348 -10.43 -1.61 21.40
C LYS A 348 -11.02 -2.05 20.05
N GLN A 349 -11.81 -1.19 19.39
CA GLN A 349 -12.56 -1.54 18.18
C GLN A 349 -11.71 -1.60 16.90
N HIS A 350 -10.54 -0.95 16.86
CA HIS A 350 -9.68 -0.89 15.65
C HIS A 350 -8.20 -1.19 15.96
N PRO A 351 -7.87 -2.42 16.40
CA PRO A 351 -6.48 -2.80 16.67
C PRO A 351 -5.61 -2.77 15.40
N ASP A 352 -6.20 -2.89 14.22
CA ASP A 352 -5.53 -2.83 12.91
C ASP A 352 -4.96 -1.45 12.57
N LEU A 353 -5.47 -0.37 13.20
CA LEU A 353 -4.98 1.00 13.01
C LEU A 353 -3.92 1.41 14.05
N ARG A 354 -3.66 0.56 15.04
CA ARG A 354 -2.69 0.83 16.11
C ARG A 354 -1.44 -0.02 15.90
N CYS A 355 -0.27 0.62 15.87
CA CYS A 355 0.98 -0.14 15.89
C CYS A 355 1.09 -0.94 17.20
N PRO A 356 1.38 -2.25 17.15
CA PRO A 356 1.58 -3.06 18.35
C PRO A 356 2.97 -2.86 18.98
N PHE A 357 3.87 -2.16 18.29
CA PHE A 357 5.24 -1.91 18.72
C PHE A 357 5.42 -0.46 19.18
N ASP A 358 6.45 -0.22 19.98
CA ASP A 358 6.85 1.13 20.37
C ASP A 358 7.42 1.87 19.16
N LEU A 359 6.94 3.10 18.94
CA LEU A 359 7.34 3.94 17.81
C LEU A 359 8.37 4.98 18.23
N PRO A 360 9.27 5.40 17.30
CA PRO A 360 10.22 6.47 17.57
C PRO A 360 9.51 7.78 17.95
N ALA A 361 10.01 8.45 19.00
CA ALA A 361 9.43 9.69 19.52
C ALA A 361 9.36 10.83 18.47
N ALA A 362 10.30 10.86 17.52
CA ALA A 362 10.35 11.86 16.46
C ALA A 362 9.10 11.81 15.54
N PHE A 363 8.75 10.60 15.09
CA PHE A 363 7.57 10.39 14.25
C PHE A 363 6.29 10.80 15.00
N THR A 364 6.15 10.35 16.24
CA THR A 364 5.02 10.73 17.10
C THR A 364 4.93 12.26 17.24
N SER A 365 6.06 12.94 17.44
CA SER A 365 6.12 14.40 17.58
C SER A 365 5.68 15.15 16.31
N ASN A 366 6.15 14.75 15.12
CA ASN A 366 5.83 15.44 13.87
C ASN A 366 4.36 15.28 13.49
N VAL A 367 3.82 14.06 13.62
CA VAL A 367 2.40 13.78 13.36
C VAL A 367 1.51 14.49 14.39
N VAL A 368 1.89 14.52 15.68
CA VAL A 368 1.18 15.27 16.72
C VAL A 368 1.18 16.76 16.43
N LYS A 369 2.33 17.35 16.07
CA LYS A 369 2.43 18.78 15.74
C LYS A 369 1.50 19.14 14.58
N PHE A 370 1.52 18.34 13.52
CA PHE A 370 0.61 18.55 12.38
C PHE A 370 -0.86 18.42 12.80
N ALA A 371 -1.23 17.37 13.52
CA ALA A 371 -2.61 17.16 13.96
C ALA A 371 -3.10 18.26 14.94
N ARG A 372 -2.21 18.79 15.79
CA ARG A 372 -2.52 19.91 16.68
C ARG A 372 -2.70 21.21 15.89
N ALA A 373 -1.83 21.50 14.94
CA ALA A 373 -1.95 22.67 14.07
C ALA A 373 -3.25 22.61 13.27
N GLU A 374 -3.57 21.47 12.66
CA GLU A 374 -4.81 21.26 11.91
C GLU A 374 -6.06 21.43 12.79
N ARG A 375 -6.03 20.87 14.01
CA ARG A 375 -7.12 21.05 14.98
C ARG A 375 -7.27 22.53 15.34
N GLN A 376 -6.17 23.24 15.58
CA GLN A 376 -6.19 24.66 15.91
C GLN A 376 -6.73 25.49 14.75
N ASP A 377 -6.35 25.19 13.51
CA ASP A 377 -6.86 25.86 12.31
C ASP A 377 -8.37 25.63 12.17
N ARG A 378 -8.85 24.40 12.40
CA ARG A 378 -10.30 24.09 12.38
C ARG A 378 -11.07 24.78 13.48
N VAL A 379 -10.52 24.85 14.70
CA VAL A 379 -11.14 25.59 15.80
C VAL A 379 -11.19 27.06 15.44
N THR A 380 -10.10 27.63 14.92
CA THR A 380 -10.01 29.03 14.51
C THR A 380 -11.02 29.35 13.40
N GLN A 381 -11.12 28.50 12.37
CA GLN A 381 -12.12 28.65 11.30
C GLN A 381 -13.55 28.55 11.83
N LYS A 382 -13.85 27.59 12.71
CA LYS A 382 -15.18 27.46 13.31
C LYS A 382 -15.54 28.63 14.21
N VAL A 383 -14.59 29.11 15.01
CA VAL A 383 -14.78 30.29 15.86
C VAL A 383 -15.03 31.50 14.98
N PHE A 384 -14.21 31.71 13.95
CA PHE A 384 -14.40 32.76 12.95
C PHE A 384 -15.80 32.67 12.33
N ASP A 385 -16.20 31.51 11.80
CA ASP A 385 -17.51 31.29 11.19
C ASP A 385 -18.68 31.51 12.17
N SER A 386 -18.51 31.11 13.43
CA SER A 386 -19.51 31.33 14.48
C SER A 386 -19.62 32.78 14.91
N SER A 387 -18.53 33.55 14.79
CA SER A 387 -18.47 34.98 15.11
C SER A 387 -19.03 35.87 13.99
N LEU A 388 -19.18 35.34 12.77
CA LEU A 388 -19.80 36.08 11.67
C LEU A 388 -21.29 36.34 11.95
N THR A 389 -21.71 37.58 11.76
CA THR A 389 -23.11 37.99 11.76
C THR A 389 -23.87 37.41 10.55
N ALA A 390 -25.20 37.47 10.56
CA ALA A 390 -26.01 36.92 9.48
C ALA A 390 -25.73 37.56 8.11
N SER A 391 -25.42 38.87 8.10
CA SER A 391 -25.00 39.62 6.90
C SER A 391 -23.59 39.24 6.45
N GLU A 392 -22.64 39.07 7.36
CA GLU A 392 -21.28 38.68 6.99
C GLU A 392 -21.22 37.23 6.47
N ARG A 393 -22.07 36.32 6.98
CA ARG A 393 -22.21 34.97 6.43
C ARG A 393 -22.79 34.96 5.03
N SER A 394 -23.75 35.83 4.72
CA SER A 394 -24.32 35.90 3.36
C SER A 394 -23.30 36.47 2.38
N VAL A 395 -22.53 37.48 2.78
CA VAL A 395 -21.42 38.02 1.98
C VAL A 395 -20.32 36.99 1.77
N LYS A 396 -19.92 36.24 2.81
CA LYS A 396 -18.95 35.15 2.66
C LYS A 396 -19.43 34.07 1.68
N LYS A 397 -20.70 33.64 1.79
CA LYS A 397 -21.30 32.70 0.83
C LYS A 397 -21.31 33.25 -0.59
N GLN A 398 -21.57 34.55 -0.76
CA GLN A 398 -21.51 35.20 -2.06
C GLN A 398 -20.09 35.25 -2.61
N LEU A 399 -19.09 35.59 -1.79
CA LEU A 399 -17.67 35.57 -2.19
C LEU A 399 -17.19 34.17 -2.57
N ASP A 400 -17.56 33.15 -1.80
CA ASP A 400 -17.26 31.75 -2.11
C ASP A 400 -17.94 31.32 -3.42
N ALA A 401 -19.19 31.75 -3.67
CA ALA A 401 -19.91 31.49 -4.91
C ALA A 401 -19.30 32.26 -6.11
N SER A 402 -18.84 33.49 -5.92
CA SER A 402 -18.19 34.32 -6.94
C SER A 402 -16.79 33.81 -7.29
N ALA A 403 -16.02 33.33 -6.31
CA ALA A 403 -14.75 32.64 -6.55
C ALA A 403 -14.95 31.36 -7.38
N ASN A 404 -16.06 30.64 -7.14
CA ASN A 404 -16.46 29.48 -7.95
C ASN A 404 -16.98 29.87 -9.36
N ALA A 405 -17.51 31.08 -9.53
CA ALA A 405 -17.97 31.58 -10.83
C ALA A 405 -16.83 32.05 -11.74
N LEU A 406 -15.77 32.64 -11.17
CA LEU A 406 -14.59 33.12 -11.89
C LEU A 406 -13.70 31.99 -12.46
N GLN A 407 -13.93 30.73 -12.07
CA GLN A 407 -13.20 29.55 -12.58
C GLN A 407 -13.98 28.75 -13.64
N LYS A 408 -15.20 29.16 -14.00
CA LYS A 408 -15.94 28.56 -15.12
C LYS A 408 -15.49 29.21 -16.44
N PRO A 409 -15.23 28.44 -17.52
CA PRO A 409 -15.16 29.02 -18.85
C PRO A 409 -16.52 29.67 -19.17
N THR A 410 -16.49 30.88 -19.72
CA THR A 410 -17.67 31.64 -20.14
C THR A 410 -18.62 30.76 -20.96
N ALA A 411 -19.77 30.44 -20.37
CA ALA A 411 -20.83 29.72 -21.08
C ALA A 411 -21.45 30.62 -22.15
N ARG A 412 -21.65 30.08 -23.35
CA ARG A 412 -22.43 30.71 -24.43
C ARG A 412 -23.85 31.04 -23.94
N PRO A 413 -24.51 32.09 -24.47
CA PRO A 413 -25.79 32.56 -23.96
C PRO A 413 -26.84 31.45 -24.02
N ARG A 414 -27.41 31.12 -22.86
CA ARG A 414 -28.54 30.18 -22.73
C ARG A 414 -29.78 30.83 -23.36
N ARG A 415 -30.51 30.02 -24.15
CA ARG A 415 -31.89 30.32 -24.56
C ARG A 415 -32.76 30.56 -23.33
N THR A 416 -33.76 31.42 -23.50
CA THR A 416 -34.78 31.73 -22.49
C THR A 416 -35.34 30.46 -21.84
N PRO A 417 -35.50 30.42 -20.51
CA PRO A 417 -36.10 29.28 -19.83
C PRO A 417 -37.54 29.12 -20.31
N VAL A 418 -37.92 27.89 -20.64
CA VAL A 418 -39.33 27.51 -20.66
C VAL A 418 -39.78 27.51 -19.20
N GLU A 419 -40.90 28.15 -18.88
CA GLU A 419 -41.49 28.12 -17.54
C GLU A 419 -41.70 26.64 -17.13
N GLU A 420 -41.00 26.22 -16.08
CA GLU A 420 -41.24 24.93 -15.45
C GLU A 420 -42.62 24.97 -14.79
N LEU A 421 -43.54 24.16 -15.31
CA LEU A 421 -44.84 23.90 -14.69
C LEU A 421 -44.63 23.42 -13.25
N SER A 422 -45.52 23.81 -12.34
CA SER A 422 -45.48 23.40 -10.93
C SER A 422 -45.59 21.87 -10.77
N GLU A 423 -45.12 21.32 -9.64
CA GLU A 423 -45.16 19.86 -9.39
C GLU A 423 -46.59 19.27 -9.53
N GLU A 424 -47.62 20.05 -9.19
CA GLU A 424 -49.02 19.66 -9.37
C GLU A 424 -49.46 19.62 -10.84
N GLU A 425 -48.94 20.53 -11.66
CA GLU A 425 -49.21 20.59 -13.10
C GLU A 425 -48.44 19.51 -13.86
N GLN A 426 -47.22 19.20 -13.44
CA GLN A 426 -46.45 18.07 -13.95
C GLN A 426 -47.12 16.73 -13.65
N ALA A 427 -47.65 16.56 -12.43
CA ALA A 427 -48.42 15.38 -12.06
C ALA A 427 -49.70 15.25 -12.90
N LYS A 428 -50.45 16.35 -13.08
CA LYS A 428 -51.65 16.34 -13.95
C LYS A 428 -51.33 16.02 -15.40
N ALA A 429 -50.27 16.60 -15.96
CA ALA A 429 -49.84 16.33 -17.34
C ALA A 429 -49.41 14.87 -17.53
N PHE A 430 -48.73 14.30 -16.53
CA PHE A 430 -48.33 12.89 -16.53
C PHE A 430 -49.55 11.95 -16.47
N PHE A 431 -50.53 12.23 -15.61
CA PHE A 431 -51.75 11.41 -15.53
C PHE A 431 -52.62 11.53 -16.78
N ALA A 432 -52.71 12.71 -17.41
CA ALA A 432 -53.41 12.88 -18.68
C ALA A 432 -52.76 12.07 -19.82
N LEU A 433 -51.43 12.04 -19.88
CA LEU A 433 -50.70 11.27 -20.89
C LEU A 433 -50.89 9.75 -20.72
N MET A 434 -51.02 9.29 -19.47
CA MET A 434 -51.27 7.88 -19.14
C MET A 434 -52.73 7.46 -19.38
N GLU A 435 -53.66 8.40 -19.45
CA GLU A 435 -55.07 8.13 -19.81
C GLU A 435 -55.29 8.06 -21.33
N ASP A 436 -54.51 8.82 -22.11
CA ASP A 436 -54.54 8.80 -23.58
C ASP A 436 -53.87 7.54 -24.19
N ASP A 437 -53.01 6.83 -23.45
CA ASP A 437 -52.31 5.62 -23.91
C ASP A 437 -53.13 4.32 -23.77
N LYS A 438 -54.46 4.43 -23.58
CA LYS A 438 -55.38 3.28 -23.64
C LYS A 438 -55.76 2.98 -25.08
N ASP A 439 -54.90 2.25 -25.77
CA ASP A 439 -55.22 1.64 -27.07
C ASP A 439 -56.48 0.74 -26.97
N PRO A 440 -57.39 0.79 -27.97
CA PRO A 440 -58.65 0.06 -27.94
C PRO A 440 -58.44 -1.45 -28.10
N LYS A 441 -59.16 -2.24 -27.28
CA LYS A 441 -59.14 -3.71 -27.33
C LYS A 441 -59.44 -4.25 -28.74
N PRO A 442 -58.69 -5.25 -29.23
CA PRO A 442 -58.93 -5.85 -30.54
C PRO A 442 -60.23 -6.67 -30.52
N LYS A 443 -60.96 -6.63 -31.65
CA LYS A 443 -62.14 -7.47 -31.92
C LYS A 443 -61.75 -8.86 -32.36
#